data_AF-A0A3D2TJE3-F1
#
_entry.id   AF-A0A3D2TJE3-F1
#
_cell.length_a   1.000
_cell.length_b   1.000
_cell.length_c   1.000
_cell.angle_alpha   90.00
_cell.angle_beta   90.00
_cell.angle_gamma   90.00
#
_symmetry.space_group_name_H-M   'P 1'
#
loop_
_entity.id
_entity.type
_entity.pdbx_description
1 polymer ?
#
loop_
_entity_poly.entity_id
_entity_poly.type
_entity_poly.pdbx_seq_one_letter_code
_entity_poly.pdbx_strand_id
1 'polypeptide(L)'
;MRDYFHATQHVSSLAHRIAALVEPASTVSRVLEPVLGRVVNDDYRIGIREITATSRGRSKLKSRIQEVLKLVDLARLHHKWIAQDTWYLIYRCSPEYSRELDAETIDCFLDIMANPAQLGELLRRLHALGVLERIIPEFTHARCLLQFNQYHKYTVDEHCIRAVEEATHFAERSDLPAKVYNELSTKRTLHLVLLLHDLGKGFEEDHSEVGARIAQSNSARLDLPADEAETIAFLVLKHLRMSHIAFRRDTSQQGLIESFAKEVQTPERLAMLYLLSCADLSAVGPDVFNDWKAGVLDDLYLRTMQVLQPEPQRVSRDRRSTTRASVLGECAGIEADIEWFERQFDALPESYVAGRPAHKVSETLRRLRGLQPRAGCAWGCYDVATNTIEFTAGVDQGSGRGIFSSMAGIFTSREIEILAAETAT
;
A
#
# COMPACT_ATOMS: atom_id res chain seq x y z
N MET A 1 -9.68 7.51 28.92
CA MET A 1 -8.85 8.06 27.81
C MET A 1 -9.70 8.58 26.65
N ARG A 2 -10.77 7.90 26.19
CA ARG A 2 -11.70 8.47 25.20
C ARG A 2 -12.21 9.87 25.58
N ASP A 3 -12.66 10.02 26.83
CA ASP A 3 -13.14 11.31 27.35
C ASP A 3 -12.07 12.42 27.32
N TYR A 4 -10.80 12.06 27.49
CA TYR A 4 -9.67 13.00 27.39
C TYR A 4 -9.52 13.53 25.95
N PHE A 5 -9.58 12.64 24.95
CA PHE A 5 -9.52 13.05 23.54
C PHE A 5 -10.75 13.89 23.13
N HIS A 6 -11.95 13.53 23.58
CA HIS A 6 -13.14 14.34 23.34
C HIS A 6 -13.03 15.73 23.97
N ALA A 7 -12.61 15.81 25.24
CA ALA A 7 -12.44 17.09 25.92
C ALA A 7 -11.36 17.96 25.25
N THR A 8 -10.23 17.38 24.86
CA THR A 8 -9.13 18.11 24.20
C THR A 8 -9.49 18.54 22.78
N GLN A 9 -10.21 17.73 21.99
CA GLN A 9 -10.74 18.17 20.69
C GLN A 9 -11.70 19.34 20.84
N HIS A 10 -12.58 19.32 21.85
CA HIS A 10 -13.52 20.40 22.10
C HIS A 10 -12.79 21.70 22.52
N VAL A 11 -11.80 21.60 23.41
CA VAL A 11 -10.94 22.73 23.79
C VAL A 11 -10.16 23.27 22.60
N SER A 12 -9.54 22.41 21.79
CA SER A 12 -8.81 22.81 20.57
C SER A 12 -9.73 23.52 19.56
N SER A 13 -10.95 23.00 19.36
CA SER A 13 -11.94 23.61 18.48
C SER A 13 -12.38 24.98 18.98
N LEU A 14 -12.60 25.12 20.29
CA LEU A 14 -12.94 26.41 20.92
C LEU A 14 -11.77 27.40 20.83
N ALA A 15 -10.53 26.94 21.05
CA ALA A 15 -9.34 27.76 20.95
C ALA A 15 -9.11 28.28 19.52
N HIS A 16 -9.23 27.40 18.51
CA HIS A 16 -9.19 27.80 17.10
C HIS A 16 -10.32 28.78 16.76
N ARG A 17 -11.53 28.55 17.29
CA ARG A 17 -12.66 29.47 17.12
C ARG A 17 -12.37 30.85 17.70
N ILE A 18 -11.81 30.92 18.91
CA ILE A 18 -11.44 32.19 19.55
C ILE A 18 -10.31 32.86 18.76
N ALA A 19 -9.27 32.11 18.37
CA ALA A 19 -8.17 32.64 17.57
C ALA A 19 -8.66 33.24 16.24
N ALA A 20 -9.53 32.54 15.51
CA ALA A 20 -10.11 33.03 14.27
C ALA A 20 -11.02 34.27 14.46
N LEU A 21 -11.68 34.40 15.60
CA LEU A 21 -12.49 35.58 15.93
C LEU A 21 -11.65 36.78 16.38
N VAL A 22 -10.45 36.53 16.91
CA VAL A 22 -9.55 37.56 17.46
C VAL A 22 -8.48 37.98 16.45
N GLU A 23 -8.14 37.13 15.47
CA GLU A 23 -7.28 37.50 14.36
C GLU A 23 -7.95 38.61 13.54
N PRO A 24 -7.36 39.82 13.46
CA PRO A 24 -7.92 40.87 12.65
C PRO A 24 -7.82 40.46 11.18
N ALA A 25 -8.94 40.09 10.57
CA ALA A 25 -9.04 40.03 9.11
C ALA A 25 -8.50 41.35 8.57
N SER A 26 -7.44 41.30 7.75
CA SER A 26 -6.78 42.51 7.27
C SER A 26 -7.83 43.44 6.67
N THR A 27 -7.73 44.74 6.94
CA THR A 27 -8.72 45.73 6.46
C THR A 27 -8.93 45.62 4.95
N VAL A 28 -7.91 45.16 4.24
CA VAL A 28 -7.92 44.84 2.80
C VAL A 28 -8.77 43.61 2.47
N SER A 29 -8.70 42.51 3.23
CA SER A 29 -9.53 41.32 3.00
C SER A 29 -11.01 41.62 3.26
N ARG A 30 -11.32 42.36 4.32
CA ARG A 30 -12.70 42.72 4.69
C ARG A 30 -13.43 43.56 3.62
N VAL A 31 -12.68 44.38 2.88
CA VAL A 31 -13.21 45.24 1.81
C VAL A 31 -13.23 44.52 0.45
N LEU A 32 -12.27 43.64 0.18
CA LEU A 32 -12.15 42.96 -1.12
C LEU A 32 -12.84 41.59 -1.19
N GLU A 33 -13.08 40.89 -0.07
CA GLU A 33 -13.76 39.58 -0.04
C GLU A 33 -15.17 39.58 -0.66
N PRO A 34 -16.03 40.59 -0.42
CA PRO A 34 -17.35 40.64 -1.05
C PRO A 34 -17.29 40.82 -2.57
N VAL A 35 -16.20 41.38 -3.09
CA VAL A 35 -16.04 41.78 -4.50
C VAL A 35 -15.26 40.74 -5.32
N LEU A 36 -14.32 40.03 -4.69
CA LEU A 36 -13.50 38.99 -5.33
C LEU A 36 -14.06 37.57 -5.17
N GLY A 37 -15.10 37.39 -4.35
CA GLY A 37 -15.70 36.08 -4.09
C GLY A 37 -16.52 35.57 -5.28
N ARG A 38 -16.14 34.42 -5.84
CA ARG A 38 -16.96 33.75 -6.87
C ARG A 38 -18.05 32.93 -6.20
N VAL A 39 -19.29 33.11 -6.63
CA VAL A 39 -20.42 32.28 -6.19
C VAL A 39 -20.50 31.04 -7.08
N VAL A 40 -20.63 29.87 -6.46
CA VAL A 40 -20.83 28.57 -7.13
C VAL A 40 -22.24 28.09 -6.83
N ASN A 41 -23.03 27.91 -7.89
CA ASN A 41 -24.41 27.39 -7.86
C ASN A 41 -25.36 28.12 -6.88
N ASP A 42 -25.08 29.38 -6.54
CA ASP A 42 -25.76 30.17 -5.50
C ASP A 42 -25.71 29.60 -4.08
N ASP A 43 -24.99 28.49 -3.87
CA ASP A 43 -24.93 27.78 -2.59
C ASP A 43 -23.69 28.15 -1.77
N TYR A 44 -22.56 28.38 -2.47
CA TYR A 44 -21.27 28.61 -1.83
C TYR A 44 -20.58 29.84 -2.42
N ARG A 45 -19.96 30.65 -1.55
CA ARG A 45 -19.08 31.75 -1.94
C ARG A 45 -17.64 31.33 -1.68
N ILE A 46 -16.84 31.27 -2.74
CA ILE A 46 -15.40 31.00 -2.66
C ILE A 46 -14.70 32.34 -2.47
N GLY A 47 -14.25 32.61 -1.25
CA GLY A 47 -13.44 33.75 -0.91
C GLY A 47 -11.94 33.51 -1.15
N ILE A 48 -11.13 34.47 -0.70
CA ILE A 48 -9.67 34.42 -0.86
C ILE A 48 -9.06 33.32 0.01
N ARG A 49 -9.57 33.11 1.23
CA ARG A 49 -9.03 32.14 2.20
C ARG A 49 -10.01 31.01 2.52
N GLU A 50 -11.30 31.28 2.44
CA GLU A 50 -12.33 30.36 2.89
C GLU A 50 -13.51 30.24 1.91
N ILE A 51 -14.27 29.17 2.08
CA ILE A 51 -15.56 28.94 1.43
C ILE A 51 -16.66 29.11 2.47
N THR A 52 -17.61 30.00 2.19
CA THR A 52 -18.75 30.28 3.06
C THR A 52 -20.04 29.82 2.40
N ALA A 53 -20.93 29.17 3.15
CA ALA A 53 -22.26 28.83 2.66
C ALA A 53 -23.19 30.06 2.66
N THR A 54 -23.88 30.28 1.54
CA THR A 54 -24.96 31.28 1.42
C THR A 54 -26.17 30.86 2.25
N SER A 55 -27.20 31.71 2.38
CA SER A 55 -28.45 31.33 3.04
C SER A 55 -29.08 30.07 2.43
N ARG A 56 -29.02 29.94 1.10
CA ARG A 56 -29.48 28.76 0.36
C ARG A 56 -28.64 27.53 0.68
N GLY A 57 -27.30 27.64 0.57
CA GLY A 57 -26.38 26.55 0.89
C GLY A 57 -26.52 26.07 2.33
N ARG A 58 -26.64 26.99 3.29
CA ARG A 58 -26.90 26.67 4.70
C ARG A 58 -28.19 25.88 4.91
N SER A 59 -29.26 26.23 4.19
CA SER A 59 -30.53 25.50 4.27
C SER A 59 -30.37 24.04 3.84
N LYS A 60 -29.58 23.79 2.79
CA LYS A 60 -29.30 22.44 2.30
C LYS A 60 -28.38 21.68 3.26
N LEU A 61 -27.29 22.30 3.70
CA LEU A 61 -26.30 21.70 4.60
C LEU A 61 -26.92 21.20 5.90
N LYS A 62 -28.00 21.80 6.41
CA LYS A 62 -28.68 21.35 7.64
C LYS A 62 -29.23 19.93 7.61
N SER A 63 -29.40 19.31 6.45
CA SER A 63 -30.07 18.00 6.34
C SER A 63 -29.50 17.06 5.29
N ARG A 64 -28.61 17.54 4.40
CA ARG A 64 -28.16 16.82 3.21
C ARG A 64 -26.69 16.47 3.30
N ILE A 65 -26.37 15.17 3.39
CA ILE A 65 -25.00 14.66 3.47
C ILE A 65 -24.24 14.96 2.17
N GLN A 66 -24.86 14.72 1.01
CA GLN A 66 -24.25 14.97 -0.30
C GLN A 66 -23.78 16.43 -0.47
N GLU A 67 -24.46 17.39 0.14
CA GLU A 67 -24.08 18.81 0.07
C GLU A 67 -22.84 19.09 0.92
N VAL A 68 -22.70 18.39 2.05
CA VAL A 68 -21.47 18.43 2.85
C VAL A 68 -20.31 17.80 2.09
N LEU A 69 -20.51 16.64 1.46
CA LEU A 69 -19.49 15.98 0.63
C LEU A 69 -18.99 16.93 -0.49
N LYS A 70 -19.92 17.53 -1.24
CA LYS A 70 -19.62 18.52 -2.28
C LYS A 70 -18.88 19.75 -1.74
N LEU A 71 -19.27 20.26 -0.57
CA LEU A 71 -18.59 21.40 0.04
C LEU A 71 -17.15 21.05 0.46
N VAL A 72 -16.93 19.89 1.08
CA VAL A 72 -15.59 19.48 1.50
C VAL A 72 -14.71 19.22 0.27
N ASP A 73 -15.26 18.62 -0.77
CA ASP A 73 -14.54 18.41 -2.03
C ASP A 73 -14.23 19.73 -2.75
N LEU A 74 -15.16 20.69 -2.73
CA LEU A 74 -14.92 22.05 -3.25
C LEU A 74 -13.82 22.77 -2.48
N ALA A 75 -13.80 22.63 -1.15
CA ALA A 75 -12.76 23.20 -0.29
C ALA A 75 -11.39 22.61 -0.61
N ARG A 76 -11.32 21.30 -0.85
CA ARG A 76 -10.12 20.58 -1.29
C ARG A 76 -9.64 21.07 -2.66
N LEU A 77 -10.54 21.13 -3.66
CA LEU A 77 -10.21 21.56 -5.03
C LEU A 77 -9.61 22.97 -5.09
N HIS A 78 -10.11 23.88 -4.25
CA HIS A 78 -9.65 25.27 -4.22
C HIS A 78 -8.57 25.54 -3.16
N HIS A 79 -8.15 24.52 -2.42
CA HIS A 79 -7.22 24.63 -1.28
C HIS A 79 -7.65 25.72 -0.30
N LYS A 80 -8.94 25.73 0.07
CA LYS A 80 -9.55 26.70 0.97
C LYS A 80 -10.05 26.06 2.26
N TRP A 81 -10.17 26.88 3.29
CA TRP A 81 -10.80 26.50 4.54
C TRP A 81 -12.32 26.58 4.40
N ILE A 82 -13.06 25.77 5.15
CA ILE A 82 -14.50 25.99 5.30
C ILE A 82 -14.66 27.06 6.38
N ALA A 83 -15.42 28.11 6.09
CA ALA A 83 -15.66 29.19 7.02
C ALA A 83 -16.23 28.64 8.35
N GLN A 84 -15.77 29.18 9.48
CA GLN A 84 -16.04 28.62 10.80
C GLN A 84 -17.54 28.52 11.12
N ASP A 85 -18.34 29.47 10.65
CA ASP A 85 -19.79 29.48 10.85
C ASP A 85 -20.51 28.37 10.05
N THR A 86 -20.03 28.09 8.85
CA THR A 86 -20.48 27.00 7.98
C THR A 86 -20.07 25.66 8.57
N TRP A 87 -18.83 25.56 9.06
CA TRP A 87 -18.33 24.38 9.77
C TRP A 87 -19.16 24.05 11.01
N TYR A 88 -19.37 25.03 11.88
CA TYR A 88 -20.13 24.85 13.12
C TYR A 88 -21.61 24.49 12.85
N LEU A 89 -22.20 25.04 11.78
CA LEU A 89 -23.55 24.67 11.36
C LEU A 89 -23.62 23.17 11.03
N ILE A 90 -22.71 22.66 10.21
CA ILE A 90 -22.68 21.26 9.80
C ILE A 90 -22.44 20.37 11.02
N TYR A 91 -21.43 20.67 11.83
CA TYR A 91 -21.10 19.91 13.03
C TYR A 91 -22.29 19.80 14.00
N ARG A 92 -23.07 20.87 14.18
CA ARG A 92 -24.24 20.87 15.06
C ARG A 92 -25.40 20.04 14.47
N CYS A 93 -25.57 20.05 13.16
CA CYS A 93 -26.69 19.37 12.49
C CYS A 93 -26.38 17.91 12.12
N SER A 94 -25.10 17.52 11.99
CA SER A 94 -24.71 16.16 11.60
C SER A 94 -25.28 15.04 12.48
N PRO A 95 -25.52 15.23 13.80
CA PRO A 95 -26.18 14.21 14.62
C PRO A 95 -27.63 13.93 14.20
N GLU A 96 -28.28 14.86 13.51
CA GLU A 96 -29.67 14.77 13.06
C GLU A 96 -29.80 14.27 11.62
N TYR A 97 -28.69 14.12 10.88
CA TYR A 97 -28.75 13.60 9.51
C TYR A 97 -29.27 12.17 9.47
N SER A 98 -30.03 11.88 8.40
CA SER A 98 -30.54 10.54 8.12
C SER A 98 -29.40 9.52 8.13
N ARG A 99 -29.70 8.33 8.66
CA ARG A 99 -28.83 7.16 8.54
C ARG A 99 -29.17 6.35 7.29
N GLU A 100 -30.19 6.68 6.54
CA GLU A 100 -30.42 6.09 5.21
C GLU A 100 -29.72 6.98 4.19
N LEU A 101 -28.85 6.39 3.37
CA LEU A 101 -28.10 7.09 2.33
C LEU A 101 -28.92 7.04 1.04
N ASP A 102 -29.13 8.20 0.42
CA ASP A 102 -29.67 8.26 -0.93
C ASP A 102 -28.58 7.93 -1.98
N ALA A 103 -28.99 7.57 -3.19
CA ALA A 103 -28.07 7.20 -4.26
C ALA A 103 -27.04 8.31 -4.57
N GLU A 104 -27.47 9.57 -4.52
CA GLU A 104 -26.58 10.72 -4.76
C GLU A 104 -25.47 10.83 -3.70
N THR A 105 -25.78 10.54 -2.44
CA THR A 105 -24.80 10.52 -1.35
C THR A 105 -23.83 9.36 -1.51
N ILE A 106 -24.33 8.18 -1.89
CA ILE A 106 -23.50 7.00 -2.16
C ILE A 106 -22.54 7.30 -3.30
N ASP A 107 -23.04 7.74 -4.46
CA ASP A 107 -22.22 8.07 -5.64
C ASP A 107 -21.14 9.10 -5.29
N CYS A 108 -21.53 10.19 -4.62
CA CYS A 108 -20.59 11.25 -4.26
C CYS A 108 -19.50 10.76 -3.30
N PHE A 109 -19.84 9.88 -2.35
CA PHE A 109 -18.85 9.29 -1.44
C PHE A 109 -17.93 8.32 -2.17
N LEU A 110 -18.46 7.47 -3.06
CA LEU A 110 -17.68 6.52 -3.84
C LEU A 110 -16.73 7.23 -4.83
N ASP A 111 -17.16 8.36 -5.42
CA ASP A 111 -16.32 9.22 -6.27
C ASP A 111 -15.16 9.84 -5.48
N ILE A 112 -15.43 10.31 -4.27
CA ILE A 112 -14.39 10.79 -3.34
C ILE A 112 -13.40 9.66 -3.04
N MET A 113 -13.89 8.47 -2.69
CA MET A 113 -13.05 7.31 -2.39
C MET A 113 -12.24 6.85 -3.61
N ALA A 114 -12.68 7.12 -4.85
CA ALA A 114 -11.93 6.83 -6.06
C ALA A 114 -10.80 7.84 -6.34
N ASN A 115 -10.85 9.04 -5.75
CA ASN A 115 -9.89 10.11 -6.00
C ASN A 115 -8.81 10.16 -4.90
N PRO A 116 -7.53 9.83 -5.20
CA PRO A 116 -6.48 9.81 -4.19
C PRO A 116 -6.07 11.21 -3.69
N ALA A 117 -6.29 12.26 -4.47
CA ALA A 117 -5.74 13.58 -4.17
C ALA A 117 -6.31 14.15 -2.86
N GLN A 118 -5.46 14.27 -1.83
CA GLN A 118 -5.81 14.76 -0.48
C GLN A 118 -6.95 13.96 0.20
N LEU A 119 -7.12 12.67 -0.13
CA LEU A 119 -8.22 11.85 0.38
C LEU A 119 -8.19 11.73 1.91
N GLY A 120 -7.01 11.50 2.50
CA GLY A 120 -6.85 11.40 3.95
C GLY A 120 -7.31 12.66 4.69
N GLU A 121 -6.92 13.85 4.20
CA GLU A 121 -7.37 15.13 4.77
C GLU A 121 -8.89 15.32 4.65
N LEU A 122 -9.46 14.99 3.49
CA LEU A 122 -10.90 15.07 3.26
C LEU A 122 -11.65 14.16 4.24
N LEU A 123 -11.20 12.91 4.43
CA LEU A 123 -11.80 11.96 5.37
C LEU A 123 -11.69 12.46 6.82
N ARG A 124 -10.55 13.04 7.23
CA ARG A 124 -10.43 13.69 8.56
C ARG A 124 -11.40 14.83 8.73
N ARG A 125 -11.64 15.64 7.69
CA ARG A 125 -12.63 16.73 7.72
C ARG A 125 -14.04 16.17 7.89
N LEU A 126 -14.42 15.13 7.14
CA LEU A 126 -15.72 14.48 7.29
C LEU A 126 -15.90 13.85 8.69
N HIS A 127 -14.84 13.23 9.21
CA HIS A 127 -14.81 12.70 10.57
C HIS A 127 -14.96 13.84 11.59
N ALA A 128 -14.21 14.93 11.48
CA ALA A 128 -14.32 16.06 12.40
C ALA A 128 -15.73 16.71 12.40
N LEU A 129 -16.46 16.63 11.29
CA LEU A 129 -17.86 17.08 11.18
C LEU A 129 -18.88 16.11 11.78
N GLY A 130 -18.50 14.87 12.12
CA GLY A 130 -19.45 13.82 12.49
C GLY A 130 -20.24 13.24 11.31
N VAL A 131 -19.81 13.54 10.08
CA VAL A 131 -20.50 13.13 8.85
C VAL A 131 -20.02 11.77 8.40
N LEU A 132 -18.75 11.43 8.63
CA LEU A 132 -18.21 10.11 8.30
C LEU A 132 -18.98 9.01 9.03
N GLU A 133 -19.37 9.22 10.29
CA GLU A 133 -20.20 8.28 11.07
C GLU A 133 -21.63 8.14 10.57
N ARG A 134 -22.11 9.08 9.76
CA ARG A 134 -23.40 8.93 9.08
C ARG A 134 -23.27 8.03 7.87
N ILE A 135 -22.09 7.97 7.25
CA ILE A 135 -21.83 7.14 6.08
C ILE A 135 -21.37 5.74 6.53
N ILE A 136 -20.38 5.67 7.43
CA ILE A 136 -19.80 4.47 8.01
C ILE A 136 -20.03 4.48 9.55
N PRO A 137 -21.16 3.93 10.04
CA PRO A 137 -21.58 4.05 11.44
C PRO A 137 -20.54 3.61 12.47
N GLU A 138 -19.73 2.62 12.14
CA GLU A 138 -18.73 2.01 13.02
C GLU A 138 -17.59 2.96 13.41
N PHE A 139 -17.40 4.06 12.67
CA PHE A 139 -16.51 5.15 13.09
C PHE A 139 -16.95 5.78 14.43
N THR A 140 -18.23 5.67 14.81
CA THR A 140 -18.71 6.08 16.14
C THR A 140 -18.02 5.29 17.25
N HIS A 141 -17.85 3.98 17.04
CA HIS A 141 -17.16 3.11 18.01
C HIS A 141 -15.64 3.28 17.94
N ALA A 142 -15.08 3.42 16.74
CA ALA A 142 -13.65 3.64 16.56
C ALA A 142 -13.17 5.00 17.10
N ARG A 143 -14.07 5.99 17.21
CA ARG A 143 -13.72 7.35 17.63
C ARG A 143 -12.96 7.36 18.95
N CYS A 144 -11.75 7.91 18.90
CA CYS A 144 -10.84 8.03 20.04
C CYS A 144 -10.55 6.69 20.77
N LEU A 145 -10.77 5.55 20.12
CA LEU A 145 -10.48 4.23 20.67
C LEU A 145 -8.97 4.01 20.69
N LEU A 146 -8.39 3.94 21.88
CA LEU A 146 -6.99 3.56 22.04
C LEU A 146 -6.81 2.05 21.93
N GLN A 147 -5.73 1.65 21.26
CA GLN A 147 -5.23 0.29 21.30
C GLN A 147 -4.12 0.23 22.34
N PHE A 148 -4.30 -0.53 23.42
CA PHE A 148 -3.25 -0.73 24.42
C PHE A 148 -2.25 -1.79 23.97
N ASN A 149 -1.50 -1.50 22.89
CA ASN A 149 -0.37 -2.31 22.46
C ASN A 149 0.85 -1.41 22.22
N GLN A 150 2.07 -1.98 22.24
CA GLN A 150 3.32 -1.21 22.29
C GLN A 150 3.67 -0.46 20.98
N TYR A 151 2.84 -0.56 19.95
CA TYR A 151 3.20 -0.10 18.60
C TYR A 151 2.25 0.96 18.03
N HIS A 152 0.98 1.01 18.45
CA HIS A 152 0.03 1.96 17.86
C HIS A 152 0.11 3.32 18.54
N LYS A 153 0.58 4.32 17.78
CA LYS A 153 0.66 5.72 18.23
C LYS A 153 -0.69 6.46 18.14
N TYR A 154 -1.61 5.94 17.33
CA TYR A 154 -2.87 6.59 16.96
C TYR A 154 -4.09 5.81 17.48
N THR A 155 -5.20 6.51 17.66
CA THR A 155 -6.51 5.88 17.92
C THR A 155 -6.99 5.14 16.67
N VAL A 156 -7.88 4.15 16.83
CA VAL A 156 -8.34 3.29 15.72
C VAL A 156 -8.89 4.11 14.55
N ASP A 157 -9.72 5.12 14.82
CA ASP A 157 -10.26 6.04 13.81
C ASP A 157 -9.17 6.78 13.02
N GLU A 158 -8.21 7.40 13.73
CA GLU A 158 -7.11 8.11 13.08
C GLU A 158 -6.20 7.14 12.31
N HIS A 159 -5.92 5.95 12.85
CA HIS A 159 -5.13 4.91 12.18
C HIS A 159 -5.75 4.50 10.84
N CYS A 160 -7.07 4.26 10.79
CA CYS A 160 -7.76 3.90 9.55
C CYS A 160 -7.66 5.03 8.50
N ILE A 161 -7.86 6.29 8.91
CA ILE A 161 -7.76 7.43 7.99
C ILE A 161 -6.31 7.64 7.52
N ARG A 162 -5.34 7.46 8.42
CA ARG A 162 -3.91 7.49 8.07
C ARG A 162 -3.54 6.38 7.09
N ALA A 163 -4.05 5.17 7.25
CA ALA A 163 -3.77 4.08 6.32
C ALA A 163 -4.26 4.43 4.90
N VAL A 164 -5.41 5.09 4.77
CA VAL A 164 -5.86 5.63 3.47
C VAL A 164 -4.88 6.70 2.96
N GLU A 165 -4.47 7.65 3.80
CA GLU A 165 -3.52 8.71 3.43
C GLU A 165 -2.19 8.15 2.93
N GLU A 166 -1.58 7.21 3.67
CA GLU A 166 -0.30 6.60 3.28
C GLU A 166 -0.41 5.85 1.94
N ALA A 167 -1.54 5.19 1.69
CA ALA A 167 -1.78 4.55 0.39
C ALA A 167 -1.85 5.58 -0.75
N THR A 168 -2.44 6.75 -0.53
CA THR A 168 -2.50 7.80 -1.57
C THR A 168 -1.11 8.36 -1.92
N HIS A 169 -0.18 8.39 -0.97
CA HIS A 169 1.21 8.80 -1.22
C HIS A 169 1.97 7.83 -2.14
N PHE A 170 1.51 6.59 -2.30
CA PHE A 170 2.11 5.67 -3.27
C PHE A 170 2.02 6.18 -4.70
N ALA A 171 1.04 7.04 -5.03
CA ALA A 171 0.93 7.64 -6.35
C ALA A 171 2.17 8.48 -6.75
N GLU A 172 2.91 9.00 -5.78
CA GLU A 172 4.03 9.95 -5.98
C GLU A 172 5.42 9.31 -5.74
N ARG A 173 5.46 8.02 -5.39
CA ARG A 173 6.69 7.26 -5.11
C ARG A 173 7.25 6.59 -6.37
N SER A 174 8.43 5.96 -6.24
CA SER A 174 9.14 5.29 -7.34
C SER A 174 9.56 3.84 -7.03
N ASP A 175 8.86 3.18 -6.10
CA ASP A 175 9.12 1.82 -5.64
C ASP A 175 8.01 0.83 -6.07
N LEU A 176 8.10 -0.43 -5.63
CA LEU A 176 7.12 -1.45 -5.99
C LEU A 176 5.69 -1.13 -5.50
N PRO A 177 5.45 -0.67 -4.26
CA PRO A 177 4.13 -0.19 -3.84
C PRO A 177 3.57 0.86 -4.81
N ALA A 178 4.39 1.84 -5.23
CA ALA A 178 3.97 2.86 -6.19
C ALA A 178 3.53 2.27 -7.52
N LYS A 179 4.32 1.34 -8.07
CA LYS A 179 3.98 0.66 -9.33
C LYS A 179 2.65 -0.08 -9.23
N VAL A 180 2.49 -0.92 -8.19
CA VAL A 180 1.28 -1.73 -8.00
C VAL A 180 0.06 -0.84 -7.76
N TYR A 181 0.20 0.23 -6.98
CA TYR A 181 -0.88 1.20 -6.73
C TYR A 181 -1.32 1.92 -8.01
N ASN A 182 -0.37 2.35 -8.83
CA ASN A 182 -0.67 3.07 -10.07
C ASN A 182 -1.33 2.16 -11.12
N GLU A 183 -0.92 0.89 -11.21
CA GLU A 183 -1.52 -0.13 -12.07
C GLU A 183 -2.89 -0.63 -11.58
N LEU A 184 -3.21 -0.44 -10.29
CA LEU A 184 -4.49 -0.87 -9.72
C LEU A 184 -5.67 -0.12 -10.34
N SER A 185 -6.58 -0.89 -10.92
CA SER A 185 -7.79 -0.39 -11.58
C SER A 185 -8.86 0.10 -10.60
N THR A 186 -8.92 -0.52 -9.41
CA THR A 186 -9.98 -0.34 -8.41
C THR A 186 -9.50 0.34 -7.12
N LYS A 187 -8.84 1.51 -7.25
CA LYS A 187 -8.32 2.28 -6.09
C LYS A 187 -9.37 2.57 -5.02
N ARG A 188 -10.62 2.82 -5.43
CA ARG A 188 -11.77 3.01 -4.53
C ARG A 188 -11.94 1.85 -3.55
N THR A 189 -11.90 0.62 -4.05
CA THR A 189 -12.07 -0.60 -3.25
C THR A 189 -10.95 -0.74 -2.23
N LEU A 190 -9.69 -0.49 -2.64
CA LEU A 190 -8.55 -0.47 -1.72
C LEU A 190 -8.72 0.59 -0.62
N HIS A 191 -9.12 1.81 -0.96
CA HIS A 191 -9.32 2.88 0.02
C HIS A 191 -10.45 2.55 1.00
N LEU A 192 -11.54 1.91 0.54
CA LEU A 192 -12.61 1.42 1.42
C LEU A 192 -12.10 0.34 2.37
N VAL A 193 -11.33 -0.63 1.88
CA VAL A 193 -10.72 -1.66 2.72
C VAL A 193 -9.84 -1.05 3.80
N LEU A 194 -8.95 -0.12 3.43
CA LEU A 194 -8.09 0.61 4.36
C LEU A 194 -8.88 1.38 5.41
N LEU A 195 -9.99 1.99 5.02
CA LEU A 195 -10.86 2.72 5.94
C LEU A 195 -11.59 1.79 6.94
N LEU A 196 -11.82 0.53 6.57
CA LEU A 196 -12.64 -0.43 7.31
C LEU A 196 -11.84 -1.49 8.09
N HIS A 197 -10.57 -1.74 7.72
CA HIS A 197 -9.82 -2.94 8.13
C HIS A 197 -9.78 -3.20 9.65
N ASP A 198 -9.75 -2.12 10.43
CA ASP A 198 -9.53 -2.14 11.87
C ASP A 198 -10.79 -1.82 12.70
N LEU A 199 -11.94 -1.59 12.04
CA LEU A 199 -13.17 -1.17 12.72
C LEU A 199 -13.78 -2.26 13.62
N GLY A 200 -13.32 -3.50 13.50
CA GLY A 200 -13.67 -4.58 14.43
C GLY A 200 -12.91 -4.56 15.76
N LYS A 201 -11.99 -3.60 15.98
CA LYS A 201 -11.25 -3.51 17.24
C LYS A 201 -12.12 -3.03 18.40
N GLY A 202 -11.83 -3.52 19.60
CA GLY A 202 -12.56 -3.16 20.84
C GLY A 202 -13.86 -3.93 21.07
N PHE A 203 -14.18 -4.91 20.24
CA PHE A 203 -15.19 -5.93 20.50
C PHE A 203 -14.57 -7.15 21.19
N GLU A 204 -15.39 -8.03 21.77
CA GLU A 204 -14.93 -9.26 22.47
C GLU A 204 -14.45 -10.36 21.51
N GLU A 205 -15.03 -10.42 20.32
CA GLU A 205 -14.69 -11.37 19.26
C GLU A 205 -13.40 -10.96 18.51
N ASP A 206 -12.88 -11.86 17.65
CA ASP A 206 -11.74 -11.52 16.80
C ASP A 206 -12.06 -10.33 15.90
N HIS A 207 -11.22 -9.29 15.99
CA HIS A 207 -11.44 -8.02 15.29
C HIS A 207 -11.44 -8.17 13.76
N SER A 208 -10.73 -9.13 13.17
CA SER A 208 -10.76 -9.35 11.73
C SER A 208 -12.10 -9.98 11.30
N GLU A 209 -12.65 -10.90 12.10
CA GLU A 209 -13.98 -11.48 11.86
C GLU A 209 -15.11 -10.45 12.02
N VAL A 210 -15.05 -9.64 13.08
CA VAL A 210 -15.99 -8.52 13.28
C VAL A 210 -15.86 -7.51 12.15
N GLY A 211 -14.62 -7.14 11.79
CA GLY A 211 -14.31 -6.24 10.68
C GLY A 211 -14.89 -6.73 9.35
N ALA A 212 -14.82 -8.03 9.06
CA ALA A 212 -15.38 -8.60 7.84
C ALA A 212 -16.92 -8.45 7.78
N ARG A 213 -17.62 -8.62 8.91
CA ARG A 213 -19.08 -8.38 8.99
C ARG A 213 -19.44 -6.91 8.84
N ILE A 214 -18.63 -6.03 9.42
CA ILE A 214 -18.74 -4.57 9.25
C ILE A 214 -18.56 -4.20 7.79
N ALA A 215 -17.55 -4.77 7.12
CA ALA A 215 -17.28 -4.55 5.71
C ALA A 215 -18.46 -4.99 4.84
N GLN A 216 -19.01 -6.18 5.04
CA GLN A 216 -20.19 -6.65 4.32
C GLN A 216 -21.40 -5.73 4.50
N SER A 217 -21.65 -5.29 5.75
CA SER A 217 -22.76 -4.39 6.07
C SER A 217 -22.58 -3.03 5.40
N ASN A 218 -21.36 -2.49 5.39
CA ASN A 218 -21.05 -1.22 4.72
C ASN A 218 -21.09 -1.34 3.19
N SER A 219 -20.67 -2.48 2.62
CA SER A 219 -20.81 -2.72 1.19
C SER A 219 -22.26 -2.72 0.74
N ALA A 220 -23.17 -3.36 1.50
CA ALA A 220 -24.60 -3.32 1.21
C ALA A 220 -25.17 -1.90 1.38
N ARG A 221 -24.73 -1.18 2.40
CA ARG A 221 -25.13 0.21 2.67
C ARG A 221 -24.70 1.20 1.58
N LEU A 222 -23.56 0.92 0.94
CA LEU A 222 -23.00 1.70 -0.16
C LEU A 222 -23.42 1.16 -1.54
N ASP A 223 -24.40 0.25 -1.60
CA ASP A 223 -24.91 -0.37 -2.82
C ASP A 223 -23.81 -0.93 -3.74
N LEU A 224 -22.78 -1.55 -3.15
CA LEU A 224 -21.66 -2.10 -3.90
C LEU A 224 -22.03 -3.43 -4.57
N PRO A 225 -21.50 -3.71 -5.77
CA PRO A 225 -21.61 -5.03 -6.41
C PRO A 225 -21.14 -6.16 -5.50
N ALA A 226 -21.77 -7.34 -5.63
CA ALA A 226 -21.53 -8.47 -4.75
C ALA A 226 -20.07 -8.98 -4.78
N ASP A 227 -19.41 -8.93 -5.94
CA ASP A 227 -18.01 -9.30 -6.13
C ASP A 227 -17.03 -8.31 -5.47
N GLU A 228 -17.34 -7.00 -5.55
CA GLU A 228 -16.59 -5.97 -4.82
C GLU A 228 -16.79 -6.14 -3.30
N ALA A 229 -18.03 -6.34 -2.85
CA ALA A 229 -18.36 -6.58 -1.44
C ALA A 229 -17.64 -7.80 -0.85
N GLU A 230 -17.63 -8.92 -1.59
CA GLU A 230 -16.90 -10.14 -1.20
C GLU A 230 -15.40 -9.85 -1.06
N THR A 231 -14.83 -9.11 -2.02
CA THR A 231 -13.41 -8.76 -2.02
C THR A 231 -13.05 -7.85 -0.85
N ILE A 232 -13.85 -6.82 -0.56
CA ILE A 232 -13.64 -5.96 0.61
C ILE A 232 -13.69 -6.79 1.91
N ALA A 233 -14.72 -7.62 2.07
CA ALA A 233 -14.87 -8.46 3.25
C ALA A 233 -13.69 -9.44 3.42
N PHE A 234 -13.24 -10.06 2.33
CA PHE A 234 -12.07 -10.93 2.33
C PHE A 234 -10.81 -10.20 2.75
N LEU A 235 -10.54 -9.02 2.17
CA LEU A 235 -9.33 -8.25 2.47
C LEU A 235 -9.33 -7.76 3.91
N VAL A 236 -10.47 -7.30 4.44
CA VAL A 236 -10.61 -6.93 5.85
C VAL A 236 -10.40 -8.15 6.77
N LEU A 237 -10.98 -9.31 6.43
CA LEU A 237 -10.75 -10.54 7.21
C LEU A 237 -9.28 -10.97 7.21
N LYS A 238 -8.56 -10.72 6.12
CA LYS A 238 -7.19 -11.19 5.90
C LYS A 238 -6.13 -10.10 6.02
N HIS A 239 -6.45 -8.92 6.54
CA HIS A 239 -5.54 -7.77 6.50
C HIS A 239 -4.18 -8.02 7.18
N LEU A 240 -4.13 -8.83 8.24
CA LEU A 240 -2.89 -9.22 8.91
C LEU A 240 -2.15 -10.39 8.24
N ARG A 241 -2.75 -11.03 7.24
CA ARG A 241 -2.27 -12.31 6.72
C ARG A 241 -0.90 -12.19 6.07
N MET A 242 -0.73 -11.17 5.23
CA MET A 242 0.51 -10.97 4.50
C MET A 242 1.65 -10.55 5.41
N SER A 243 1.43 -9.60 6.32
CA SER A 243 2.44 -9.20 7.33
C SER A 243 2.81 -10.37 8.27
N HIS A 244 1.84 -11.22 8.64
CA HIS A 244 2.13 -12.44 9.41
C HIS A 244 2.99 -13.45 8.64
N ILE A 245 2.75 -13.64 7.34
CA ILE A 245 3.57 -14.54 6.52
C ILE A 245 4.96 -13.94 6.35
N ALA A 246 5.05 -12.68 5.94
CA ALA A 246 6.31 -11.98 5.67
C ALA A 246 7.25 -11.95 6.89
N PHE A 247 6.75 -11.65 8.08
CA PHE A 247 7.61 -11.38 9.24
C PHE A 247 7.69 -12.52 10.27
N ARG A 248 6.89 -13.59 10.12
CA ARG A 248 6.86 -14.69 11.10
C ARG A 248 7.03 -16.08 10.50
N ARG A 249 7.14 -16.19 9.17
CA ARG A 249 7.29 -17.47 8.48
C ARG A 249 8.51 -17.41 7.56
N ASP A 250 9.01 -18.60 7.24
CA ASP A 250 10.07 -18.77 6.27
C ASP A 250 9.47 -18.69 4.85
N THR A 251 9.58 -17.52 4.23
CA THR A 251 9.07 -17.27 2.88
C THR A 251 9.87 -18.02 1.82
N SER A 252 11.06 -18.57 2.11
CA SER A 252 11.83 -19.35 1.12
C SER A 252 11.12 -20.64 0.70
N GLN A 253 10.20 -21.15 1.53
CA GLN A 253 9.48 -22.39 1.26
C GLN A 253 8.41 -22.21 0.19
N GLN A 254 8.61 -22.85 -0.97
CA GLN A 254 7.68 -22.79 -2.10
C GLN A 254 6.24 -23.22 -1.74
N GLY A 255 6.09 -24.25 -0.89
CA GLY A 255 4.78 -24.71 -0.46
C GLY A 255 3.98 -23.66 0.33
N LEU A 256 4.66 -22.78 1.07
CA LEU A 256 4.02 -21.66 1.76
C LEU A 256 3.47 -20.64 0.75
N ILE A 257 4.28 -20.28 -0.25
CA ILE A 257 3.88 -19.35 -1.33
C ILE A 257 2.68 -19.92 -2.11
N GLU A 258 2.71 -21.20 -2.47
CA GLU A 258 1.58 -21.86 -3.15
C GLU A 258 0.31 -21.90 -2.29
N SER A 259 0.44 -22.13 -0.98
CA SER A 259 -0.69 -22.11 -0.06
C SER A 259 -1.30 -20.71 0.06
N PHE A 260 -0.45 -19.67 0.08
CA PHE A 260 -0.87 -18.28 0.16
C PHE A 260 -1.52 -17.82 -1.15
N ALA A 261 -0.95 -18.20 -2.31
CA ALA A 261 -1.57 -17.97 -3.61
C ALA A 261 -2.97 -18.60 -3.69
N LYS A 262 -3.14 -19.85 -3.22
CA LYS A 262 -4.45 -20.52 -3.15
C LYS A 262 -5.44 -19.79 -2.22
N GLU A 263 -4.95 -19.22 -1.11
CA GLU A 263 -5.77 -18.46 -0.18
C GLU A 263 -6.24 -17.12 -0.77
N VAL A 264 -5.35 -16.39 -1.45
CA VAL A 264 -5.63 -15.06 -2.03
C VAL A 264 -6.39 -15.15 -3.36
N GLN A 265 -6.23 -16.26 -4.08
CA GLN A 265 -6.94 -16.67 -5.30
C GLN A 265 -6.67 -15.84 -6.56
N THR A 266 -6.66 -14.51 -6.48
CA THR A 266 -6.55 -13.64 -7.66
C THR A 266 -5.40 -12.63 -7.56
N PRO A 267 -4.77 -12.28 -8.70
CA PRO A 267 -3.76 -11.22 -8.77
C PRO A 267 -4.21 -9.88 -8.20
N GLU A 268 -5.47 -9.49 -8.46
CA GLU A 268 -6.04 -8.23 -7.97
C GLU A 268 -6.18 -8.24 -6.43
N ARG A 269 -6.64 -9.36 -5.84
CA ARG A 269 -6.71 -9.53 -4.37
C ARG A 269 -5.31 -9.50 -3.75
N LEU A 270 -4.33 -10.10 -4.41
CA LEU A 270 -2.93 -10.06 -3.96
C LEU A 270 -2.37 -8.64 -3.98
N ALA A 271 -2.60 -7.90 -5.07
CA ALA A 271 -2.18 -6.50 -5.19
C ALA A 271 -2.81 -5.63 -4.09
N MET A 272 -4.12 -5.76 -3.85
CA MET A 272 -4.79 -5.02 -2.79
C MET A 272 -4.31 -5.40 -1.40
N LEU A 273 -4.12 -6.70 -1.11
CA LEU A 273 -3.64 -7.15 0.21
C LEU A 273 -2.19 -6.68 0.49
N TYR A 274 -1.36 -6.65 -0.55
CA TYR A 274 -0.01 -6.11 -0.49
C TYR A 274 -0.01 -4.60 -0.19
N LEU A 275 -0.76 -3.82 -0.97
CA LEU A 275 -0.87 -2.37 -0.74
C LEU A 275 -1.49 -2.05 0.63
N LEU A 276 -2.51 -2.81 1.04
CA LEU A 276 -3.11 -2.72 2.37
C LEU A 276 -2.06 -2.91 3.46
N SER A 277 -1.22 -3.94 3.35
CA SER A 277 -0.18 -4.25 4.33
C SER A 277 0.89 -3.16 4.40
N CYS A 278 1.35 -2.65 3.26
CA CYS A 278 2.33 -1.56 3.21
C CYS A 278 1.79 -0.27 3.83
N ALA A 279 0.54 0.10 3.51
CA ALA A 279 -0.10 1.30 4.01
C ALA A 279 -0.45 1.20 5.50
N ASP A 280 -0.95 0.05 5.97
CA ASP A 280 -1.24 -0.22 7.38
C ASP A 280 0.02 -0.08 8.24
N LEU A 281 1.13 -0.73 7.84
CA LEU A 281 2.42 -0.61 8.53
C LEU A 281 2.95 0.84 8.55
N SER A 282 2.73 1.58 7.47
CA SER A 282 3.14 3.00 7.37
C SER A 282 2.32 3.89 8.32
N ALA A 283 1.04 3.55 8.53
CA ALA A 283 0.12 4.31 9.39
C ALA A 283 0.36 4.11 10.89
N VAL A 284 1.00 3.02 11.31
CA VAL A 284 1.29 2.73 12.73
C VAL A 284 2.17 3.82 13.36
N GLY A 285 3.21 4.26 12.65
CA GLY A 285 4.15 5.26 13.15
C GLY A 285 5.44 5.37 12.33
N PRO A 286 6.26 6.41 12.60
CA PRO A 286 7.54 6.59 11.93
C PRO A 286 8.45 5.37 12.17
N ASP A 287 9.26 5.04 11.17
CA ASP A 287 10.22 3.93 11.17
C ASP A 287 9.62 2.51 11.31
N VAL A 288 8.28 2.39 11.41
CA VAL A 288 7.61 1.08 11.47
C VAL A 288 7.64 0.42 10.10
N PHE A 289 7.34 1.13 9.02
CA PHE A 289 7.56 0.66 7.66
C PHE A 289 8.92 1.16 7.16
N ASN A 290 9.86 0.25 6.95
CA ASN A 290 11.24 0.56 6.56
C ASN A 290 11.67 -0.30 5.35
N ASP A 291 12.82 0.02 4.75
CA ASP A 291 13.29 -0.62 3.52
C ASP A 291 13.40 -2.15 3.63
N TRP A 292 13.80 -2.68 4.79
CA TRP A 292 13.84 -4.12 5.03
C TRP A 292 12.44 -4.74 4.97
N LYS A 293 11.46 -4.17 5.68
CA LYS A 293 10.08 -4.68 5.67
C LYS A 293 9.43 -4.55 4.29
N ALA A 294 9.72 -3.45 3.58
CA ALA A 294 9.31 -3.28 2.20
C ALA A 294 9.87 -4.42 1.34
N GLY A 295 11.18 -4.67 1.37
CA GLY A 295 11.81 -5.75 0.61
C GLY A 295 11.24 -7.14 0.88
N VAL A 296 10.91 -7.46 2.13
CA VAL A 296 10.29 -8.77 2.48
C VAL A 296 8.86 -8.88 1.93
N LEU A 297 8.07 -7.81 1.98
CA LEU A 297 6.73 -7.79 1.41
C LEU A 297 6.76 -7.84 -0.13
N ASP A 298 7.71 -7.14 -0.74
CA ASP A 298 7.96 -7.12 -2.18
C ASP A 298 8.29 -8.53 -2.70
N ASP A 299 9.20 -9.25 -2.04
CA ASP A 299 9.56 -10.63 -2.41
C ASP A 299 8.34 -11.57 -2.34
N LEU A 300 7.60 -11.50 -1.23
CA LEU A 300 6.40 -12.31 -1.04
C LEU A 300 5.34 -11.99 -2.11
N TYR A 301 5.12 -10.72 -2.43
CA TYR A 301 4.21 -10.29 -3.47
C TYR A 301 4.62 -10.85 -4.84
N LEU A 302 5.86 -10.63 -5.25
CA LEU A 302 6.35 -11.02 -6.57
C LEU A 302 6.31 -12.55 -6.77
N ARG A 303 6.74 -13.31 -5.77
CA ARG A 303 6.73 -14.78 -5.84
C ARG A 303 5.32 -15.35 -5.82
N THR A 304 4.41 -14.76 -5.05
CA THR A 304 3.00 -15.17 -5.07
C THR A 304 2.35 -14.81 -6.40
N MET A 305 2.70 -13.66 -6.99
CA MET A 305 2.21 -13.23 -8.30
C MET A 305 2.65 -14.19 -9.41
N GLN A 306 3.89 -14.70 -9.37
CA GLN A 306 4.37 -15.73 -10.31
C GLN A 306 3.57 -17.04 -10.23
N VAL A 307 3.10 -17.42 -9.04
CA VAL A 307 2.24 -18.61 -8.87
C VAL A 307 0.83 -18.37 -9.42
N LEU A 308 0.28 -17.17 -9.24
CA LEU A 308 -1.07 -16.80 -9.71
C LEU A 308 -1.13 -16.53 -11.22
N GLN A 309 -0.06 -15.98 -11.78
CA GLN A 309 0.12 -15.70 -13.19
C GLN A 309 1.39 -16.37 -13.70
N PRO A 310 1.41 -17.72 -13.81
CA PRO A 310 2.56 -18.40 -14.35
C PRO A 310 2.76 -17.96 -15.80
N GLU A 311 3.97 -17.51 -16.14
CA GLU A 311 4.31 -17.24 -17.53
C GLU A 311 4.04 -18.51 -18.36
N PRO A 312 3.48 -18.39 -19.58
CA PRO A 312 3.28 -19.55 -20.44
C PRO A 312 4.61 -20.28 -20.62
N GLN A 313 4.64 -21.60 -20.43
CA GLN A 313 5.87 -22.41 -20.55
C GLN A 313 6.62 -22.18 -21.88
N ARG A 314 5.88 -21.83 -22.94
CA ARG A 314 6.44 -21.46 -24.24
C ARG A 314 7.23 -20.14 -24.20
N VAL A 315 6.70 -19.12 -23.53
CA VAL A 315 7.39 -17.82 -23.35
C VAL A 315 8.65 -18.00 -22.53
N SER A 316 8.58 -18.78 -21.43
CA SER A 316 9.75 -19.11 -20.61
C SER A 316 10.82 -19.88 -21.41
N ARG A 317 10.43 -20.90 -22.18
CA ARG A 317 11.33 -21.64 -23.08
C ARG A 317 11.93 -20.77 -24.17
N ASP A 318 11.14 -19.90 -24.81
CA ASP A 318 11.61 -18.99 -25.86
C ASP A 318 12.57 -17.94 -25.29
N ARG A 319 12.33 -17.46 -24.07
CA ARG A 319 13.25 -16.54 -23.38
C ARG A 319 14.56 -17.24 -23.03
N ARG A 320 14.50 -18.45 -22.48
CA ARG A 320 15.70 -19.25 -22.15
C ARG A 320 16.48 -19.62 -23.41
N SER A 321 15.81 -19.96 -24.52
CA SER A 321 16.47 -20.25 -25.80
C SER A 321 17.10 -18.99 -26.40
N THR A 322 16.46 -17.84 -26.30
CA THR A 322 17.00 -16.54 -26.75
C THR A 322 18.24 -16.18 -25.94
N THR A 323 18.16 -16.26 -24.60
CA THR A 323 19.30 -16.03 -23.72
C THR A 323 20.43 -17.03 -24.00
N ARG A 324 20.12 -18.31 -24.22
CA ARG A 324 21.10 -19.34 -24.63
C ARG A 324 21.82 -18.94 -25.91
N ALA A 325 21.08 -18.54 -26.94
CA ALA A 325 21.67 -18.12 -28.21
C ALA A 325 22.57 -16.89 -28.05
N SER A 326 22.14 -15.88 -27.28
CA SER A 326 22.96 -14.69 -27.01
C SER A 326 24.22 -15.02 -26.21
N VAL A 327 24.11 -15.83 -25.15
CA VAL A 327 25.26 -16.24 -24.32
C VAL A 327 26.28 -17.02 -25.14
N LEU A 328 25.82 -18.01 -25.91
CA LEU A 328 26.71 -18.81 -26.77
C LEU A 328 27.33 -17.96 -27.88
N GLY A 329 26.58 -17.02 -28.46
CA GLY A 329 27.09 -16.06 -29.45
C GLY A 329 28.19 -15.16 -28.88
N GLU A 330 28.06 -14.72 -27.63
CA GLU A 330 29.13 -13.98 -26.96
C GLU A 330 30.35 -14.88 -26.62
N CYS A 331 30.12 -16.14 -26.28
CA CYS A 331 31.19 -17.12 -26.03
C CYS A 331 31.88 -17.59 -27.32
N ALA A 332 31.27 -17.37 -28.50
CA ALA A 332 31.77 -17.79 -29.80
C ALA A 332 32.95 -16.93 -30.29
N GLY A 333 34.14 -17.22 -29.75
CA GLY A 333 35.44 -16.81 -30.30
C GLY A 333 36.48 -17.95 -30.30
N ILE A 334 36.09 -19.15 -29.84
CA ILE A 334 36.92 -20.35 -29.74
C ILE A 334 36.07 -21.52 -30.25
N GLU A 335 36.14 -21.80 -31.55
CA GLU A 335 35.35 -22.87 -32.22
C GLU A 335 35.59 -24.27 -31.60
N ALA A 336 36.68 -24.46 -30.84
CA ALA A 336 37.04 -25.71 -30.19
C ALA A 336 36.29 -26.02 -28.88
N ASP A 337 35.59 -25.05 -28.27
CA ASP A 337 35.03 -25.18 -26.90
C ASP A 337 33.50 -25.02 -26.81
N ILE A 338 32.80 -24.91 -27.95
CA ILE A 338 31.36 -24.60 -27.94
C ILE A 338 30.54 -25.69 -27.23
N GLU A 339 30.89 -26.96 -27.39
CA GLU A 339 30.24 -28.09 -26.69
C GLU A 339 30.43 -28.04 -25.16
N TRP A 340 31.50 -27.43 -24.67
CA TRP A 340 31.69 -27.23 -23.23
C TRP A 340 30.74 -26.13 -22.74
N PHE A 341 30.69 -24.99 -23.45
CA PHE A 341 29.82 -23.88 -23.08
C PHE A 341 28.34 -24.26 -23.12
N GLU A 342 27.92 -25.05 -24.10
CA GLU A 342 26.56 -25.58 -24.17
C GLU A 342 26.21 -26.46 -22.97
N ARG A 343 27.06 -27.46 -22.67
CA ARG A 343 26.84 -28.34 -21.51
C ARG A 343 26.80 -27.58 -20.19
N GLN A 344 27.70 -26.63 -20.00
CA GLN A 344 27.74 -25.84 -18.77
C GLN A 344 26.55 -24.90 -18.67
N PHE A 345 26.13 -24.25 -19.76
CA PHE A 345 24.93 -23.41 -19.76
C PHE A 345 23.67 -24.24 -19.42
N ASP A 346 23.55 -25.43 -20.01
CA ASP A 346 22.39 -26.30 -19.77
C ASP A 346 22.39 -26.85 -18.33
N ALA A 347 23.55 -26.91 -17.67
CA ALA A 347 23.69 -27.27 -16.25
C ALA A 347 23.44 -26.11 -15.28
N LEU A 348 23.43 -24.84 -15.74
CA LEU A 348 23.14 -23.70 -14.87
C LEU A 348 21.67 -23.74 -14.38
N PRO A 349 21.40 -23.35 -13.11
CA PRO A 349 20.04 -23.24 -12.60
C PRO A 349 19.18 -22.28 -13.43
N GLU A 350 17.88 -22.57 -13.57
CA GLU A 350 16.96 -21.69 -14.30
C GLU A 350 16.87 -20.29 -13.67
N SER A 351 16.83 -20.23 -12.35
CA SER A 351 16.84 -18.99 -11.56
C SER A 351 18.11 -18.16 -11.75
N TYR A 352 19.27 -18.79 -11.96
CA TYR A 352 20.51 -18.09 -12.29
C TYR A 352 20.45 -17.41 -13.65
N VAL A 353 19.84 -18.05 -14.65
CA VAL A 353 19.76 -17.52 -16.02
C VAL A 353 18.60 -16.53 -16.16
N ALA A 354 17.51 -16.74 -15.41
CA ALA A 354 16.32 -15.90 -15.45
C ALA A 354 16.63 -14.46 -15.03
N GLY A 355 16.26 -13.49 -15.87
CA GLY A 355 16.42 -12.06 -15.58
C GLY A 355 17.84 -11.51 -15.68
N ARG A 356 18.86 -12.32 -15.97
CA ARG A 356 20.24 -11.83 -16.15
C ARG A 356 20.55 -11.43 -17.60
N PRO A 357 21.33 -10.35 -17.80
CA PRO A 357 21.89 -10.04 -19.11
C PRO A 357 22.81 -11.17 -19.59
N ALA A 358 22.73 -11.51 -20.88
CA ALA A 358 23.54 -12.56 -21.49
C ALA A 358 25.05 -12.40 -21.21
N HIS A 359 25.55 -11.16 -21.21
CA HIS A 359 26.97 -10.89 -20.95
C HIS A 359 27.47 -11.26 -19.55
N LYS A 360 26.62 -11.22 -18.53
CA LYS A 360 27.00 -11.66 -17.18
C LYS A 360 27.11 -13.18 -17.09
N VAL A 361 26.20 -13.88 -17.75
CA VAL A 361 26.23 -15.33 -17.85
C VAL A 361 27.44 -15.78 -18.68
N SER A 362 27.73 -15.11 -19.80
CA SER A 362 28.90 -15.40 -20.64
C SER A 362 30.21 -15.15 -19.90
N GLU A 363 30.33 -14.07 -19.12
CA GLU A 363 31.49 -13.78 -18.28
C GLU A 363 31.74 -14.89 -17.25
N THR A 364 30.68 -15.37 -16.60
CA THR A 364 30.75 -16.48 -15.63
C THR A 364 31.29 -17.75 -16.29
N LEU A 365 30.72 -18.14 -17.43
CA LEU A 365 31.15 -19.33 -18.14
C LEU A 365 32.60 -19.22 -18.62
N ARG A 366 33.04 -18.05 -19.09
CA ARG A 366 34.45 -17.82 -19.47
C ARG A 366 35.40 -17.95 -18.28
N ARG A 367 35.02 -17.43 -17.11
CA ARG A 367 35.81 -17.57 -15.87
C ARG A 367 35.92 -19.03 -15.43
N LEU A 368 34.83 -19.78 -15.51
CA LEU A 368 34.82 -21.22 -15.22
C LEU A 368 35.68 -22.00 -16.22
N ARG A 369 35.64 -21.65 -17.51
CA ARG A 369 36.46 -22.31 -18.54
C ARG A 369 37.96 -22.08 -18.33
N GLY A 370 38.34 -20.90 -17.84
CA GLY A 370 39.72 -20.52 -17.54
C GLY A 370 40.32 -21.19 -16.30
N LEU A 371 39.58 -22.06 -15.61
CA LEU A 371 40.08 -22.81 -14.46
C LEU A 371 41.21 -23.77 -14.88
N GLN A 372 42.29 -23.76 -14.11
CA GLN A 372 43.37 -24.74 -14.25
C GLN A 372 42.90 -26.12 -13.75
N PRO A 373 43.48 -27.22 -14.26
CA PRO A 373 43.12 -28.56 -13.81
C PRO A 373 43.26 -28.70 -12.28
N ARG A 374 42.21 -29.23 -11.62
CA ARG A 374 42.11 -29.37 -10.15
C ARG A 374 42.16 -28.05 -9.36
N ALA A 375 41.96 -26.90 -10.01
CA ALA A 375 41.84 -25.62 -9.34
C ALA A 375 40.38 -25.26 -9.01
N GLY A 376 40.21 -24.32 -8.08
CA GLY A 376 38.94 -23.66 -7.81
C GLY A 376 39.08 -22.14 -7.89
N CYS A 377 37.97 -21.47 -8.15
CA CYS A 377 37.89 -20.01 -8.13
C CYS A 377 36.63 -19.56 -7.40
N ALA A 378 36.67 -18.35 -6.85
CA ALA A 378 35.51 -17.69 -6.28
C ALA A 378 35.62 -16.19 -6.55
N TRP A 379 34.49 -15.55 -6.81
CA TRP A 379 34.41 -14.10 -6.96
C TRP A 379 33.06 -13.58 -6.47
N GLY A 380 33.03 -12.30 -6.12
CA GLY A 380 31.82 -11.59 -5.73
C GLY A 380 31.44 -10.55 -6.77
N CYS A 381 30.14 -10.40 -7.03
CA CYS A 381 29.57 -9.30 -7.79
C CYS A 381 28.57 -8.56 -6.90
N TYR A 382 28.85 -7.29 -6.63
CA TYR A 382 27.93 -6.43 -5.88
C TYR A 382 26.86 -5.88 -6.82
N ASP A 383 25.60 -6.11 -6.48
CA ASP A 383 24.45 -5.54 -7.15
C ASP A 383 23.96 -4.31 -6.36
N VAL A 384 24.13 -3.15 -6.98
CA VAL A 384 23.74 -1.85 -6.40
C VAL A 384 22.23 -1.73 -6.26
N ALA A 385 21.44 -2.37 -7.15
CA ALA A 385 19.98 -2.25 -7.14
C ALA A 385 19.34 -3.01 -5.97
N THR A 386 19.92 -4.17 -5.62
CA THR A 386 19.43 -5.02 -4.52
C THR A 386 20.23 -4.84 -3.23
N ASN A 387 21.34 -4.09 -3.27
CA ASN A 387 22.32 -3.96 -2.18
C ASN A 387 22.83 -5.33 -1.69
N THR A 388 22.99 -6.29 -2.61
CA THR A 388 23.45 -7.65 -2.30
C THR A 388 24.79 -7.94 -2.97
N ILE A 389 25.58 -8.85 -2.38
CA ILE A 389 26.75 -9.41 -3.06
C ILE A 389 26.42 -10.84 -3.45
N GLU A 390 26.44 -11.11 -4.74
CA GLU A 390 26.39 -12.47 -5.25
C GLU A 390 27.79 -13.06 -5.24
N PHE A 391 27.98 -14.19 -4.56
CA PHE A 391 29.23 -14.96 -4.61
C PHE A 391 29.07 -16.18 -5.51
N THR A 392 29.90 -16.26 -6.55
CA THR A 392 30.01 -17.45 -7.41
C THR A 392 31.32 -18.16 -7.12
N ALA A 393 31.27 -19.48 -6.96
CA ALA A 393 32.45 -20.31 -6.86
C ALA A 393 32.34 -21.52 -7.77
N GLY A 394 33.47 -21.92 -8.36
CA GLY A 394 33.56 -23.06 -9.26
C GLY A 394 34.82 -23.87 -9.01
N VAL A 395 34.75 -25.16 -9.36
CA VAL A 395 35.88 -26.08 -9.35
C VAL A 395 35.92 -26.91 -10.62
N ASP A 396 37.13 -27.22 -11.07
CA ASP A 396 37.37 -28.01 -12.28
C ASP A 396 36.91 -29.49 -12.11
N GLN A 397 37.07 -30.08 -10.92
CA GLN A 397 36.66 -31.46 -10.63
C GLN A 397 36.16 -31.64 -9.18
N GLY A 398 35.06 -32.38 -9.00
CA GLY A 398 34.49 -32.75 -7.70
C GLY A 398 33.07 -32.24 -7.50
N SER A 399 32.42 -32.62 -6.39
CA SER A 399 31.10 -32.07 -6.05
C SER A 399 31.29 -30.70 -5.38
N GLY A 400 30.69 -29.65 -5.94
CA GLY A 400 30.69 -28.30 -5.36
C GLY A 400 30.11 -28.22 -3.93
N ARG A 401 29.45 -29.29 -3.44
CA ARG A 401 28.85 -29.36 -2.09
C ARG A 401 29.82 -29.09 -0.95
N GLY A 402 31.07 -29.57 -1.04
CA GLY A 402 32.07 -29.34 0.01
C GLY A 402 32.52 -27.88 0.09
N ILE A 403 32.61 -27.23 -1.06
CA ILE A 403 32.97 -25.81 -1.18
C ILE A 403 31.81 -24.93 -0.76
N PHE A 404 30.60 -25.27 -1.20
CA PHE A 404 29.37 -24.61 -0.78
C PHE A 404 29.24 -24.63 0.75
N SER A 405 29.37 -25.80 1.39
CA SER A 405 29.31 -25.91 2.85
C SER A 405 30.39 -25.08 3.55
N SER A 406 31.59 -25.01 2.99
CA SER A 406 32.70 -24.23 3.54
C SER A 406 32.45 -22.72 3.39
N MET A 407 31.97 -22.28 2.23
CA MET A 407 31.61 -20.88 1.97
C MET A 407 30.48 -20.42 2.87
N ALA A 408 29.41 -21.21 2.98
CA ALA A 408 28.29 -20.92 3.87
C ALA A 408 28.79 -20.78 5.32
N GLY A 409 29.64 -21.70 5.79
CA GLY A 409 30.25 -21.62 7.12
C GLY A 409 31.09 -20.35 7.33
N ILE A 410 31.88 -19.96 6.34
CA ILE A 410 32.68 -18.71 6.40
C ILE A 410 31.77 -17.49 6.44
N PHE A 411 30.76 -17.41 5.58
CA PHE A 411 29.83 -16.27 5.52
C PHE A 411 29.05 -16.13 6.84
N THR A 412 28.51 -17.23 7.36
CA THR A 412 27.83 -17.23 8.67
C THR A 412 28.78 -16.82 9.79
N SER A 413 30.04 -17.28 9.79
CA SER A 413 31.04 -16.89 10.81
C SER A 413 31.43 -15.40 10.77
N ARG A 414 31.15 -14.73 9.64
CA ARG A 414 31.42 -13.31 9.40
C ARG A 414 30.15 -12.46 9.52
N GLU A 415 29.06 -13.04 10.02
CA GLU A 415 27.75 -12.38 10.15
C GLU A 415 27.18 -11.89 8.80
N ILE A 416 27.57 -12.55 7.70
CA ILE A 416 27.01 -12.30 6.37
C ILE A 416 25.76 -13.16 6.23
N GLU A 417 24.61 -12.50 6.05
CA GLU A 417 23.33 -13.15 5.81
C GLU A 417 23.28 -13.74 4.39
N ILE A 418 22.95 -15.03 4.29
CA ILE A 418 22.83 -15.74 3.01
C ILE A 418 21.37 -15.69 2.57
N LEU A 419 21.05 -14.79 1.63
CA LEU A 419 19.68 -14.56 1.16
C LEU A 419 19.16 -15.68 0.26
N ALA A 420 20.03 -16.26 -0.57
CA ALA A 420 19.74 -17.37 -1.47
C ALA A 420 21.02 -18.14 -1.76
N ALA A 421 20.88 -19.42 -2.09
CA ALA A 421 22.03 -20.30 -2.29
C ALA A 421 21.68 -21.42 -3.28
N GLU A 422 22.49 -21.57 -4.32
CA GLU A 422 22.25 -22.55 -5.39
C GLU A 422 23.53 -23.31 -5.70
N THR A 423 23.39 -24.57 -6.11
CA THR A 423 24.51 -25.41 -6.55
C THR A 423 24.14 -26.14 -7.83
N ALA A 424 25.00 -26.08 -8.83
CA ALA A 424 24.97 -26.93 -10.02
C ALA A 424 26.19 -27.86 -10.01
N THR A 425 26.06 -29.04 -10.63
CA THR A 425 27.11 -30.06 -10.73
C THR A 425 27.27 -30.54 -12.15
#